data_AF-A0A8E6B9S7-F1
#
_entry.id   AF-A0A8E6B9S7-F1
#
_cell.length_a   1.000
_cell.length_b   1.000
_cell.length_c   1.000
_cell.angle_alpha   90.00
_cell.angle_beta   90.00
_cell.angle_gamma   90.00
#
_symmetry.space_group_name_H-M   'P 1'
#
loop_
_entity.id
_entity.type
_entity.pdbx_description
1 polymer ?
#
loop_
_entity_poly.entity_id
_entity_poly.type
_entity_poly.pdbx_seq_one_letter_code
_entity_poly.pdbx_strand_id
1 'polypeptide(L)'
;MPIGIGITNLVFTFIGLRLIDKLGRRTLLYIGSFGYIASLGVCSLAFFSKDYGWNLLPRISESTSFEAVLIPISIFAFIAAHAVGQGAVIWVFISEIFPNRFRSQGQSLGSFTHWIFAAILANSFPSMARNLLPGYIFLFFCGMMCLQLIWVYFFVPETKGRSLEQISEELEK
;
A
#
# COMPACT_ATOMS: atom_id res chain seq x y z
N MET A 1 -5.48 16.79 12.59
CA MET A 1 -5.43 15.48 11.91
C MET A 1 -4.26 15.36 10.90
N PRO A 2 -3.98 16.34 10.03
CA PRO A 2 -2.91 16.23 9.02
C PRO A 2 -1.49 16.04 9.61
N ILE A 3 -1.21 16.72 10.73
CA ILE A 3 0.10 16.64 11.40
C ILE A 3 0.38 15.22 11.91
N GLY A 4 -0.62 14.54 12.48
CA GLY A 4 -0.46 13.16 12.96
C GLY A 4 -0.20 12.17 11.83
N ILE A 5 -0.85 12.36 10.68
CA ILE A 5 -0.63 11.55 9.48
C ILE A 5 0.83 11.70 9.00
N GLY A 6 1.32 12.94 8.94
CA GLY A 6 2.70 13.24 8.55
C GLY A 6 3.73 12.61 9.50
N ILE A 7 3.52 12.74 10.82
CA ILE A 7 4.41 12.14 11.83
C ILE A 7 4.42 10.62 11.71
N THR A 8 3.25 10.00 11.56
CA THR A 8 3.12 8.55 11.40
C THR A 8 3.89 8.09 10.18
N ASN A 9 3.65 8.72 9.02
CA ASN A 9 4.36 8.39 7.79
C ASN A 9 5.88 8.47 7.99
N LEU A 10 6.38 9.58 8.53
CA LEU A 10 7.81 9.80 8.74
C LEU A 10 8.44 8.76 9.66
N VAL A 11 7.83 8.48 10.82
CA VAL A 11 8.33 7.48 11.78
C VAL A 11 8.37 6.08 11.16
N PHE A 12 7.29 5.68 10.50
CA PHE A 12 7.20 4.37 9.88
C PHE A 12 8.08 4.23 8.63
N THR A 13 8.34 5.32 7.89
CA THR A 13 9.33 5.32 6.82
C THR A 13 10.73 5.02 7.36
N PHE A 14 11.16 5.65 8.47
CA PHE A 14 12.45 5.33 9.08
C PHE A 14 12.53 3.87 9.56
N ILE A 15 11.43 3.32 10.08
CA ILE A 15 11.34 1.91 10.44
C ILE A 15 11.47 1.04 9.19
N GLY A 16 10.74 1.37 8.11
CA GLY A 16 10.82 0.69 6.81
C GLY A 16 12.24 0.67 6.24
N LEU A 17 12.92 1.82 6.26
CA LEU A 17 14.32 1.95 5.81
C LEU A 17 15.29 1.10 6.63
N ARG A 18 15.05 0.86 7.93
CA ARG A 18 15.87 -0.07 8.71
C ARG A 18 15.51 -1.53 8.46
N LEU A 19 14.25 -1.81 8.19
CA LEU A 19 13.76 -3.16 7.96
C LEU A 19 14.07 -3.68 6.56
N ILE A 20 14.19 -2.81 5.55
CA ILE A 20 14.44 -3.20 4.16
C ILE A 20 15.77 -3.95 3.99
N ASP A 21 16.80 -3.54 4.74
CA ASP A 21 18.10 -4.19 4.73
C ASP A 21 18.11 -5.48 5.55
N LYS A 22 17.28 -5.56 6.60
CA LYS A 22 17.21 -6.74 7.49
C LYS A 22 16.31 -7.86 6.94
N LEU A 23 15.11 -7.53 6.47
CA LEU A 23 14.09 -8.50 6.07
C LEU A 23 14.08 -8.76 4.56
N GLY A 24 14.51 -7.80 3.73
CA GLY A 24 14.45 -7.92 2.28
C GLY A 24 13.24 -7.23 1.67
N ARG A 25 13.28 -7.01 0.35
CA ARG A 25 12.34 -6.12 -0.34
C ARG A 25 10.99 -6.84 -0.52
N ARG A 26 11.02 -8.12 -0.93
CA ARG A 26 9.82 -8.92 -1.16
C ARG A 26 9.05 -9.14 0.15
N THR A 27 9.75 -9.44 1.23
CA THR A 27 9.12 -9.60 2.56
C THR A 27 8.46 -8.30 3.06
N LEU A 28 9.09 -7.14 2.86
CA LEU A 28 8.46 -5.86 3.22
C LEU A 28 7.21 -5.56 2.37
N LEU A 29 7.23 -5.92 1.08
CA LEU A 29 6.05 -5.79 0.23
C LEU A 29 4.90 -6.67 0.74
N TYR A 30 5.18 -7.92 1.15
CA TYR A 30 4.16 -8.78 1.76
C TYR A 30 3.57 -8.18 3.04
N ILE A 31 4.43 -7.78 3.99
CA ILE A 31 3.99 -7.21 5.28
C ILE A 31 3.15 -5.95 5.04
N GLY A 32 3.61 -5.09 4.12
CA GLY A 32 2.87 -3.91 3.67
C GLY A 32 1.49 -4.33 3.15
N SER A 33 1.42 -5.18 2.13
CA SER A 33 0.16 -5.58 1.49
C SER A 33 -0.83 -6.23 2.46
N PHE A 34 -0.38 -7.06 3.40
CA PHE A 34 -1.26 -7.57 4.47
C PHE A 34 -1.79 -6.44 5.36
N GLY A 35 -0.94 -5.48 5.74
CA GLY A 35 -1.35 -4.29 6.48
C GLY A 35 -2.37 -3.44 5.72
N TYR A 36 -2.21 -3.29 4.41
CA TYR A 36 -3.18 -2.61 3.54
C TYR A 36 -4.52 -3.32 3.51
N ILE A 37 -4.54 -4.62 3.23
CA ILE A 37 -5.76 -5.41 3.11
C ILE A 37 -6.52 -5.41 4.43
N ALA A 38 -5.83 -5.61 5.56
CA ALA A 38 -6.45 -5.56 6.88
C ALA A 38 -7.02 -4.17 7.19
N SER A 39 -6.25 -3.10 6.96
CA SER A 39 -6.67 -1.73 7.29
C SER A 39 -7.83 -1.25 6.41
N LEU A 40 -7.75 -1.49 5.10
CA LEU A 40 -8.80 -1.13 4.15
C LEU A 40 -10.04 -2.00 4.30
N GLY A 41 -9.87 -3.29 4.60
CA GLY A 41 -10.98 -4.20 4.89
C GLY A 41 -11.76 -3.78 6.13
N VAL A 42 -11.07 -3.50 7.24
CA VAL A 42 -11.70 -2.99 8.47
C VAL A 42 -12.38 -1.64 8.21
N CYS A 43 -11.73 -0.73 7.47
CA CYS A 43 -12.30 0.56 7.11
C CYS A 43 -13.59 0.41 6.27
N SER A 44 -13.55 -0.44 5.23
CA SER A 44 -14.69 -0.72 4.36
C SER A 44 -15.86 -1.32 5.15
N LEU A 45 -15.60 -2.31 6.01
CA LEU A 45 -16.62 -2.91 6.87
C LEU A 45 -17.24 -1.90 7.85
N ALA A 46 -16.44 -1.02 8.45
CA ALA A 46 -16.94 0.03 9.33
C ALA A 46 -17.91 0.99 8.61
N PHE A 47 -17.59 1.37 7.37
CA PHE A 47 -18.48 2.20 6.55
C PHE A 47 -19.75 1.46 6.12
N PHE A 48 -19.67 0.17 5.76
CA PHE A 48 -20.85 -0.62 5.40
C PHE A 48 -21.80 -0.87 6.59
N SER A 49 -21.26 -1.10 7.79
CA SER A 49 -22.08 -1.22 8.99
C SER A 49 -22.85 0.07 9.29
N LYS A 50 -22.22 1.23 9.07
CA LYS A 50 -22.84 2.55 9.24
C LYS A 50 -23.91 2.87 8.19
N ASP A 51 -23.63 2.60 6.92
CA ASP A 51 -24.50 3.00 5.80
C ASP A 51 -25.66 2.03 5.54
N TYR A 52 -25.50 0.73 5.83
CA TYR A 52 -26.47 -0.32 5.50
C TYR A 52 -27.07 -1.05 6.71
N GLY A 53 -26.66 -0.72 7.95
CA GLY A 53 -27.14 -1.40 9.16
C GLY A 53 -26.80 -2.89 9.22
N TRP A 54 -25.80 -3.31 8.43
CA TRP A 54 -25.37 -4.71 8.32
C TRP A 54 -24.56 -5.11 9.56
N ASN A 55 -25.15 -5.94 10.42
CA ASN A 55 -24.59 -6.42 11.69
C ASN A 55 -23.56 -7.55 11.49
N LEU A 56 -22.56 -7.37 10.62
CA LEU A 56 -21.51 -8.40 10.41
C LEU A 56 -20.43 -8.39 11.48
N LEU A 57 -20.17 -7.22 12.06
CA LEU A 57 -19.45 -7.11 13.32
C LEU A 57 -20.48 -7.34 14.44
N PRO A 58 -20.12 -8.03 15.54
CA PRO A 58 -21.02 -8.07 16.69
C PRO A 58 -21.42 -6.63 16.99
N ARG A 59 -22.72 -6.39 17.26
CA ARG A 59 -23.22 -5.10 17.75
C ARG A 59 -22.53 -4.80 19.08
N ILE A 60 -21.27 -4.36 19.04
CA ILE A 60 -20.56 -3.89 20.21
C ILE A 60 -20.97 -2.43 20.36
N SER A 61 -22.19 -2.31 20.89
CA SER A 61 -22.75 -1.14 21.54
C SER A 61 -23.15 0.03 20.66
N GLU A 62 -24.32 0.58 21.01
CA GLU A 62 -24.95 1.83 20.58
C GLU A 62 -24.14 3.08 20.96
N SER A 63 -22.82 3.00 20.90
CA SER A 63 -21.91 4.10 21.20
C SER A 63 -21.32 4.59 19.89
N THR A 64 -21.90 5.67 19.36
CA THR A 64 -21.43 6.46 18.21
C THR A 64 -19.93 6.84 18.28
N SER A 65 -19.29 6.60 19.42
CA SER A 65 -17.87 6.83 19.72
C SER A 65 -16.90 5.78 19.15
N PHE A 66 -17.26 4.49 19.03
CA PHE A 66 -16.28 3.46 18.69
C PHE A 66 -15.93 3.44 17.18
N GLU A 67 -16.93 3.59 16.32
CA GLU A 67 -16.72 3.74 14.86
C GLU A 67 -15.94 5.03 14.52
N ALA A 68 -16.19 6.10 15.29
CA ALA A 68 -15.47 7.37 15.16
C ALA A 68 -13.97 7.25 15.50
N VAL A 69 -13.57 6.22 16.26
CA VAL A 69 -12.17 5.93 16.60
C VAL A 69 -11.57 4.89 15.66
N LEU A 70 -12.36 3.90 15.24
CA LEU A 70 -11.91 2.81 14.39
C LEU A 70 -11.46 3.31 13.00
N ILE A 71 -12.23 4.19 12.36
CA ILE A 71 -11.91 4.70 11.02
C ILE A 71 -10.56 5.45 11.02
N PRO A 72 -10.29 6.43 11.92
CA PRO A 72 -8.98 7.05 12.02
C PRO A 72 -7.86 6.05 12.28
N ILE A 73 -8.04 5.08 13.18
CA ILE A 73 -7.03 4.05 13.47
C ILE A 73 -6.71 3.24 12.22
N SER A 74 -7.72 2.82 11.46
CA SER A 74 -7.53 2.12 10.18
C SER A 74 -6.77 2.97 9.17
N ILE A 75 -7.02 4.28 9.10
CA ILE A 75 -6.26 5.19 8.24
C ILE A 75 -4.80 5.30 8.70
N PHE A 76 -4.53 5.41 10.00
CA PHE A 76 -3.17 5.43 10.53
C PHE A 76 -2.43 4.12 10.26
N ALA A 77 -3.10 2.97 10.44
CA ALA A 77 -2.55 1.65 10.14
C ALA A 77 -2.26 1.50 8.64
N PHE A 78 -3.14 1.99 7.77
CA PHE A 78 -2.91 2.06 6.32
C PHE A 78 -1.67 2.91 5.98
N ILE A 79 -1.53 4.10 6.57
CA ILE A 79 -0.36 4.97 6.34
C ILE A 79 0.92 4.30 6.84
N ALA A 80 0.88 3.66 8.00
CA ALA A 80 2.01 2.93 8.55
C ALA A 80 2.44 1.77 7.63
N ALA A 81 1.48 0.98 7.13
CA ALA A 81 1.72 -0.10 6.18
C ALA A 81 2.26 0.42 4.84
N HIS A 82 1.74 1.56 4.35
CA HIS A 82 2.26 2.27 3.18
C HIS A 82 3.72 2.65 3.38
N ALA A 83 4.03 3.33 4.48
CA ALA A 83 5.35 3.86 4.78
C ALA A 83 6.43 2.78 4.93
N VAL A 84 6.10 1.64 5.55
CA VAL A 84 7.03 0.52 5.74
C VAL A 84 7.21 -0.30 4.46
N GLY A 85 6.11 -0.57 3.74
CA GLY A 85 6.11 -1.45 2.58
C GLY A 85 6.28 -0.68 1.28
N GLN A 86 5.16 -0.44 0.59
CA GLN A 86 5.19 0.04 -0.79
C GLN A 86 5.82 1.43 -0.96
N GLY A 87 5.65 2.34 0.00
CA GLY A 87 6.16 3.70 -0.07
C GLY A 87 7.68 3.79 -0.11
N ALA A 88 8.38 2.91 0.61
CA ALA A 88 9.85 2.86 0.61
C ALA A 88 10.39 1.86 -0.43
N VAL A 89 9.76 0.68 -0.53
CA VAL A 89 10.32 -0.42 -1.33
C VAL A 89 10.23 -0.17 -2.83
N ILE A 90 9.18 0.49 -3.35
CA ILE A 90 9.01 0.67 -4.80
C ILE A 90 10.18 1.40 -5.45
N TRP A 91 10.70 2.43 -4.78
CA TRP A 91 11.79 3.28 -5.28
C TRP A 91 13.15 2.58 -5.22
N VAL A 92 13.33 1.72 -4.21
CA VAL A 92 14.54 0.89 -4.11
C VAL A 92 14.47 -0.20 -5.18
N PHE A 93 13.34 -0.89 -5.28
CA PHE A 93 13.11 -2.01 -6.18
C PHE A 93 13.24 -1.61 -7.66
N ILE A 94 12.65 -0.50 -8.09
CA ILE A 94 12.80 0.00 -9.46
C ILE A 94 14.27 0.29 -9.80
N SER A 95 15.08 0.68 -8.80
CA SER A 95 16.51 0.88 -9.02
C SER A 95 17.29 -0.43 -9.08
N GLU A 96 16.81 -1.51 -8.46
CA GLU A 96 17.49 -2.79 -8.34
C GLU A 96 17.12 -3.79 -9.44
N ILE A 97 15.96 -3.62 -10.09
CA ILE A 97 15.48 -4.54 -11.13
C ILE A 97 16.21 -4.34 -12.48
N PHE A 98 16.64 -3.11 -12.79
CA PHE A 98 17.24 -2.81 -14.09
C PHE A 98 18.77 -2.97 -14.06
N PRO A 99 19.37 -3.55 -15.11
CA PRO A 99 20.82 -3.67 -15.21
C PRO A 99 21.47 -2.29 -15.29
N ASN A 100 22.71 -2.18 -14.81
CA ASN A 100 23.43 -0.90 -14.68
C ASN A 100 23.41 -0.03 -15.95
N ARG A 101 23.48 -0.66 -17.13
CA ARG A 101 23.45 0.03 -18.43
C ARG A 101 22.15 0.77 -18.72
N PHE A 102 21.01 0.24 -18.28
CA PHE A 102 19.66 0.79 -18.55
C PHE A 102 18.95 1.31 -17.29
N ARG A 103 19.66 1.32 -16.16
CA ARG A 103 19.13 1.65 -14.84
C ARG A 103 18.47 3.03 -14.77
N SER A 104 19.07 4.04 -15.40
CA SER A 104 18.51 5.40 -15.42
C SER A 104 17.24 5.50 -16.27
N GLN A 105 17.21 4.83 -17.42
CA GLN A 105 16.07 4.80 -18.32
C GLN A 105 14.89 4.04 -17.71
N GLY A 106 15.14 2.86 -17.12
CA GLY A 106 14.12 2.07 -16.44
C GLY A 106 13.51 2.80 -15.23
N GLN A 107 14.33 3.47 -14.42
CA GLN A 107 13.85 4.30 -13.33
C GLN A 107 12.98 5.47 -13.82
N SER A 108 13.38 6.12 -14.90
CA SER A 108 12.62 7.24 -15.47
C SER A 108 11.26 6.77 -15.99
N LEU A 109 11.21 5.63 -16.70
CA LEU A 109 9.98 5.06 -17.22
C LEU A 109 9.01 4.64 -16.11
N GLY A 110 9.50 3.96 -15.06
CA GLY A 110 8.62 3.55 -13.97
C GLY A 110 8.17 4.73 -13.10
N SER A 111 9.02 5.75 -12.90
CA SER A 111 8.61 7.00 -12.24
C SER A 111 7.55 7.74 -13.06
N PHE A 112 7.73 7.85 -14.37
CA PHE A 112 6.77 8.47 -15.28
C PHE A 112 5.42 7.75 -15.23
N THR A 113 5.44 6.42 -15.34
CA THR A 113 4.24 5.59 -15.22
C THR A 113 3.54 5.80 -13.88
N HIS A 114 4.30 5.77 -12.78
CA HIS A 114 3.78 6.02 -11.43
C HIS A 114 3.07 7.38 -11.32
N TRP A 115 3.70 8.46 -11.80
CA TRP A 115 3.13 9.80 -11.73
C TRP A 115 1.91 9.99 -12.62
N ILE A 116 1.84 9.34 -13.79
CA ILE A 116 0.63 9.34 -14.61
C ILE A 116 -0.54 8.69 -13.88
N PHE A 117 -0.34 7.50 -13.33
CA PHE A 117 -1.41 6.81 -12.60
C PHE A 117 -1.80 7.57 -11.32
N ALA A 118 -0.84 8.19 -10.64
CA ALA A 118 -1.11 9.06 -9.51
C ALA A 118 -1.98 10.27 -9.92
N ALA A 119 -1.68 10.91 -11.05
CA ALA A 119 -2.47 12.03 -11.56
C ALA A 119 -3.89 11.59 -11.95
N ILE A 120 -4.04 10.45 -12.62
CA ILE A 120 -5.36 9.88 -12.96
C ILE A 120 -6.16 9.63 -11.69
N LEU A 121 -5.60 8.92 -10.71
CA LEU A 121 -6.28 8.64 -9.45
C LEU A 121 -6.66 9.92 -8.70
N ALA A 122 -5.75 10.90 -8.59
CA ALA A 122 -6.02 12.16 -7.92
C ALA A 122 -7.16 12.96 -8.58
N ASN A 123 -7.27 12.92 -9.91
CA ASN A 123 -8.34 13.61 -10.65
C ASN A 123 -9.66 12.83 -10.63
N SER A 124 -9.62 11.50 -10.65
CA SER A 124 -10.82 10.65 -10.62
C SER A 124 -11.41 10.49 -9.22
N PHE A 125 -10.58 10.57 -8.16
CA PHE A 125 -11.01 10.33 -6.78
C PHE A 125 -12.15 11.27 -6.30
N PRO A 126 -12.13 12.59 -6.56
CA PRO A 126 -13.25 13.48 -6.20
C PRO A 126 -14.57 13.12 -6.88
N SER A 127 -14.51 12.57 -8.10
CA SER A 127 -15.72 12.08 -8.79
C SER A 127 -16.24 10.81 -8.11
N MET A 128 -15.34 9.88 -7.80
CA MET A 128 -15.68 8.65 -7.10
C MET A 128 -16.26 8.92 -5.71
N ALA A 129 -15.64 9.82 -4.93
CA ALA A 129 -16.10 10.20 -3.59
C ALA A 129 -17.46 10.92 -3.57
N ARG A 130 -17.91 11.50 -4.69
CA ARG A 130 -19.24 12.12 -4.80
C ARG A 130 -20.33 11.15 -5.23
N ASN A 131 -19.98 10.15 -6.06
CA ASN A 131 -20.95 9.26 -6.69
C ASN A 131 -21.00 7.85 -6.07
N LEU A 132 -19.97 7.46 -5.30
CA LEU A 132 -19.90 6.17 -4.64
C LEU A 132 -19.84 6.33 -3.11
N LEU A 133 -20.45 5.37 -2.42
CA LEU A 133 -20.36 5.29 -0.96
C LEU A 133 -18.93 4.90 -0.54
N PRO A 134 -18.40 5.47 0.56
CA PRO A 134 -17.04 5.22 1.01
C PRO A 134 -16.71 3.74 1.18
N GLY A 135 -17.66 2.93 1.66
CA GLY A 135 -17.49 1.48 1.84
C GLY A 135 -17.06 0.76 0.56
N TYR A 136 -17.68 1.08 -0.59
CA TYR A 136 -17.31 0.48 -1.88
C TYR A 136 -15.97 0.97 -2.40
N ILE A 137 -15.62 2.23 -2.14
CA ILE A 137 -14.34 2.81 -2.55
C ILE A 137 -13.19 2.08 -1.83
N PHE A 138 -13.28 1.93 -0.51
CA PHE A 138 -12.27 1.21 0.27
C PHE A 138 -12.22 -0.27 -0.08
N LEU A 139 -13.38 -0.90 -0.37
CA LEU A 139 -13.43 -2.29 -0.82
C LEU A 139 -12.73 -2.48 -2.18
N PHE A 140 -12.96 -1.56 -3.12
CA PHE A 140 -12.29 -1.57 -4.42
C PHE A 140 -10.77 -1.51 -4.27
N PHE A 141 -10.26 -0.56 -3.47
CA PHE A 141 -8.82 -0.47 -3.21
C PHE A 141 -8.28 -1.68 -2.44
N CYS A 142 -9.04 -2.24 -1.51
CA CYS A 142 -8.69 -3.50 -0.84
C CYS A 142 -8.53 -4.65 -1.85
N GLY A 143 -9.47 -4.79 -2.79
CA GLY A 143 -9.39 -5.77 -3.86
C GLY A 143 -8.18 -5.58 -4.78
N MET A 144 -7.88 -4.32 -5.14
CA MET A 144 -6.67 -3.99 -5.90
C MET A 144 -5.38 -4.35 -5.15
N MET A 145 -5.37 -4.23 -3.81
CA MET A 145 -4.22 -4.66 -3.00
C MET A 145 -4.07 -6.17 -2.94
N CYS A 146 -5.16 -6.94 -2.99
CA CYS A 146 -5.08 -8.40 -3.18
C CYS A 146 -4.47 -8.77 -4.53
N LEU A 147 -4.84 -8.08 -5.62
CA LEU A 147 -4.22 -8.28 -6.94
C LEU A 147 -2.74 -7.93 -6.93
N GLN A 148 -2.36 -6.83 -6.29
CA GLN A 148 -0.97 -6.46 -6.11
C GLN A 148 -0.19 -7.51 -5.31
N LEU A 149 -0.80 -8.08 -4.26
CA LEU A 149 -0.18 -9.15 -3.46
C LEU A 149 0.06 -10.42 -4.29
N ILE A 150 -0.89 -10.80 -5.15
CA ILE A 150 -0.74 -11.89 -6.11
C ILE A 150 0.43 -11.60 -7.06
N TRP A 151 0.51 -10.37 -7.59
CA TRP A 151 1.61 -9.97 -8.46
C TRP A 151 2.97 -10.05 -7.76
N VAL A 152 3.08 -9.58 -6.50
CA VAL A 152 4.31 -9.73 -5.70
C VAL A 152 4.68 -11.19 -5.49
N TYR A 153 3.68 -12.06 -5.36
CA TYR A 153 3.93 -13.48 -5.18
C TYR A 153 4.56 -14.13 -6.40
N PHE A 154 4.07 -13.84 -7.59
CA PHE A 154 4.51 -14.50 -8.82
C PHE A 154 5.67 -13.80 -9.53
N PHE A 155 5.73 -12.46 -9.52
CA PHE A 155 6.61 -11.70 -10.42
C PHE A 155 7.74 -10.96 -9.73
N VAL A 156 7.72 -10.80 -8.40
CA VAL A 156 8.75 -10.04 -7.69
C VAL A 156 9.84 -10.98 -7.16
N PRO A 157 11.06 -10.94 -7.74
CA PRO A 157 12.19 -11.66 -7.19
C PRO A 157 12.66 -11.03 -5.87
N GLU A 158 13.31 -11.81 -5.01
CA GLU A 158 13.98 -11.26 -3.83
C GLU A 158 15.33 -10.66 -4.25
N THR A 159 15.47 -9.34 -4.07
CA THR A 159 16.68 -8.60 -4.45
C THR A 159 17.72 -8.52 -3.33
N LYS A 160 17.37 -8.95 -2.10
CA LYS A 160 18.28 -8.91 -0.95
C LYS A 160 19.53 -9.77 -1.17
N GLY A 161 20.70 -9.13 -1.10
CA GLY A 161 22.00 -9.80 -1.09
C GLY A 161 22.42 -10.38 -2.45
N ARG A 162 21.72 -10.02 -3.54
CA ARG A 162 22.07 -10.41 -4.91
C ARG A 162 22.71 -9.23 -5.65
N SER A 163 23.67 -9.51 -6.52
CA SER A 163 24.20 -8.49 -7.42
C SER A 163 23.20 -8.16 -8.53
N LEU A 164 23.34 -7.00 -9.16
CA LEU A 164 22.44 -6.59 -10.25
C LEU A 164 22.53 -7.54 -11.45
N GLU A 165 23.71 -8.11 -11.68
CA GLU A 165 23.97 -9.06 -12.75
C GLU A 165 23.21 -10.38 -12.51
N GLN A 166 23.18 -10.87 -11.26
CA GLN A 166 22.44 -12.08 -10.89
C GLN A 166 20.92 -11.92 -11.09
N ILE A 167 20.39 -10.73 -10.78
CA ILE A 167 18.95 -10.43 -10.99
C ILE A 167 18.65 -10.35 -12.48
N SER A 168 19.54 -9.74 -13.29
CA SER A 168 19.37 -9.66 -14.73
C SER A 168 19.38 -11.04 -15.40
N GLU A 169 20.31 -11.92 -15.02
CA GLU A 169 20.39 -13.29 -15.55
C GLU A 169 19.17 -14.16 -15.15
N GLU A 170 18.57 -13.91 -13.98
CA GLU A 170 17.35 -14.59 -13.56
C GLU A 170 16.11 -14.12 -14.35
N LEU A 171 16.06 -12.84 -14.71
CA LEU A 171 14.96 -12.26 -15.48
C LEU A 171 15.05 -12.52 -17.00
N GLU A 172 16.23 -12.88 -17.52
CA GLU A 172 16.45 -13.23 -18.93
C GLU A 172 16.16 -14.72 -19.25
N LYS A 173 15.90 -15.56 -18.25
CA LYS A 173 15.50 -16.97 -18.42
C LYS A 173 14.02 -17.13 -18.67
#